data_AF-A0A922S7F6-F1
#
_entry.id   AF-A0A922S7F6-F1
#
_cell.length_a   1.000
_cell.length_b   1.000
_cell.length_c   1.000
_cell.angle_alpha   90.00
_cell.angle_beta   90.00
_cell.angle_gamma   90.00
#
_symmetry.space_group_name_H-M   'P 1'
#
loop_
_entity.id
_entity.type
_entity.pdbx_description
1 polymer ?
#
loop_
_entity_poly.entity_id
_entity_poly.type
_entity_poly.pdbx_seq_one_letter_code
_entity_poly.pdbx_strand_id
1 'polypeptide(L)'
;MGSIEDCLSFWSTCLDSDHALVRARTCLRLTGRRKGAARKPLRVLLNEDQAGNIFQEKLEKQLGSYVSDAHPEAALNDIREAVETAVISASTVNHKVREKHWISAAYTALVDARKLIPSGSEHNEERSQLMYRLIRSLRNDREQWWIAKAREMEQAVAISNSRQLFRVVRETGIRNPTVSETVSVKDGHIMHSQSRRLDRWAEHFRDQFNWPSATLQFPTISSPPE
;
A
#
# COMPACT_ATOMS: atom_id res chain seq x y z
N MET A 1 -8.30 -24.23 -10.47
CA MET A 1 -9.61 -24.45 -11.12
C MET A 1 -10.55 -24.96 -10.03
N GLY A 2 -11.68 -24.31 -9.81
CA GLY A 2 -12.67 -24.70 -8.80
C GLY A 2 -13.95 -25.17 -9.46
N SER A 3 -14.69 -26.06 -8.81
CA SER A 3 -15.97 -26.60 -9.28
C SER A 3 -17.04 -26.41 -8.21
N ILE A 4 -18.28 -26.18 -8.64
CA ILE A 4 -19.44 -26.17 -7.74
C ILE A 4 -19.83 -27.62 -7.51
N GLU A 5 -19.90 -28.04 -6.25
CA GLU A 5 -20.27 -29.40 -5.86
C GLU A 5 -21.78 -29.53 -5.63
N ASP A 6 -22.41 -28.49 -5.07
CA ASP A 6 -23.82 -28.51 -4.68
C ASP A 6 -24.38 -27.08 -4.62
N CYS A 7 -25.67 -26.90 -4.94
CA CYS A 7 -26.39 -25.62 -4.88
C CYS A 7 -27.85 -25.86 -4.50
N LEU A 8 -28.27 -25.35 -3.35
CA LEU A 8 -29.62 -25.49 -2.83
C LEU A 8 -30.25 -24.13 -2.54
N SER A 9 -31.53 -23.98 -2.84
CA SER A 9 -32.33 -22.80 -2.49
C SER A 9 -33.28 -23.11 -1.34
N PHE A 10 -33.33 -22.21 -0.35
CA PHE A 10 -34.16 -22.29 0.85
C PHE A 10 -35.14 -21.13 0.82
N TRP A 11 -36.43 -21.46 0.68
CA TRP A 11 -37.54 -20.50 0.61
C TRP A 11 -38.25 -20.31 1.96
N SER A 12 -37.87 -21.07 2.99
CA SER A 12 -38.46 -21.01 4.32
C SER A 12 -37.40 -20.58 5.33
N THR A 13 -37.18 -19.27 5.41
CA THR A 13 -36.46 -18.65 6.53
C THR A 13 -37.37 -17.59 7.12
N CYS A 14 -37.32 -17.39 8.44
CA CYS A 14 -38.08 -16.35 9.17
C CYS A 14 -37.61 -14.91 8.87
N LEU A 15 -37.01 -14.69 7.70
CA LEU A 15 -36.66 -13.40 7.15
C LEU A 15 -37.79 -12.97 6.22
N ASP A 16 -38.37 -11.81 6.47
CA ASP A 16 -39.46 -11.23 5.65
C ASP A 16 -38.88 -10.68 4.33
N SER A 17 -38.48 -11.60 3.44
CA SER A 17 -37.95 -11.31 2.12
C SER A 17 -38.56 -12.25 1.10
N ASP A 18 -38.92 -11.70 -0.06
CA ASP A 18 -39.45 -12.40 -1.24
C ASP A 18 -38.36 -13.18 -2.02
N HIS A 19 -37.13 -13.20 -1.52
CA HIS A 19 -36.00 -13.86 -2.15
C HIS A 19 -35.60 -15.16 -1.45
N ALA A 20 -35.28 -16.19 -2.23
CA ALA A 20 -34.76 -17.45 -1.72
C ALA A 20 -33.30 -17.33 -1.28
N LEU A 21 -32.97 -17.91 -0.13
CA LEU A 21 -31.58 -18.01 0.29
C LEU A 21 -30.90 -19.15 -0.47
N VAL A 22 -29.84 -18.86 -1.21
CA VAL A 22 -29.09 -19.87 -1.97
C VAL A 22 -27.81 -20.26 -1.23
N ARG A 23 -27.65 -21.56 -0.96
CA ARG A 23 -26.42 -22.16 -0.41
C ARG A 23 -25.70 -22.94 -1.50
N ALA A 24 -24.52 -22.48 -1.89
CA ALA A 24 -23.64 -23.19 -2.80
C ALA A 24 -22.43 -23.78 -2.04
N ARG A 25 -22.12 -25.04 -2.30
CA ARG A 25 -20.89 -25.70 -1.87
C ARG A 25 -19.93 -25.73 -3.06
N THR A 26 -18.74 -25.18 -2.87
CA THR A 26 -17.73 -25.10 -3.94
C THR A 26 -16.41 -25.70 -3.50
N CYS A 27 -15.80 -26.48 -4.39
CA CYS A 27 -14.47 -27.02 -4.20
C CYS A 27 -13.46 -26.12 -4.92
N LEU A 28 -12.59 -25.49 -4.14
CA LEU A 28 -11.56 -24.60 -4.67
C LEU A 28 -10.19 -25.21 -4.44
N ARG A 29 -9.48 -25.52 -5.54
CA ARG A 29 -8.03 -25.72 -5.48
C ARG A 29 -7.34 -24.36 -5.52
N LEU A 30 -7.12 -23.79 -4.34
CA LEU A 30 -6.32 -22.57 -4.17
C LEU A 30 -4.84 -22.95 -4.17
N THR A 31 -4.11 -22.55 -5.20
CA THR A 31 -2.65 -22.56 -5.14
C THR A 31 -2.23 -21.55 -4.07
N GLY A 32 -1.51 -22.02 -3.07
CA GLY A 32 -1.18 -21.22 -1.89
C GLY A 32 -0.49 -19.91 -2.28
N ARG A 33 -1.16 -18.78 -2.07
CA ARG A 33 -0.50 -17.48 -2.02
C ARG A 33 0.53 -17.57 -0.88
N ARG A 34 1.82 -17.31 -1.16
CA ARG A 34 2.80 -17.16 -0.07
C ARG A 34 2.26 -16.10 0.88
N LYS A 35 1.96 -16.53 2.10
CA LYS A 35 1.46 -15.68 3.18
C LYS A 35 2.47 -14.55 3.34
N GLY A 36 2.16 -13.36 2.83
CA GLY A 36 2.88 -12.16 3.23
C GLY A 36 2.83 -12.12 4.76
N ALA A 37 3.97 -11.81 5.40
CA ALA A 37 4.15 -11.89 6.84
C ALA A 37 2.85 -11.56 7.57
N ALA A 38 2.25 -12.58 8.20
CA ALA A 38 1.00 -12.41 8.91
C ALA A 38 1.22 -11.29 9.94
N ARG A 39 0.33 -10.30 9.97
CA ARG A 39 0.34 -9.33 11.05
C ARG A 39 0.27 -10.12 12.36
N LYS A 40 1.31 -9.96 13.18
CA LYS A 40 1.39 -10.58 14.50
C LYS A 40 0.11 -10.21 15.28
N PRO A 41 -0.54 -11.16 15.96
CA PRO A 41 -1.61 -10.84 16.90
C PRO A 41 -1.12 -9.82 17.93
N LEU A 42 -1.99 -8.93 18.40
CA LEU A 42 -1.69 -7.92 19.42
C LEU A 42 -0.94 -8.50 20.64
N ARG A 43 -1.29 -9.73 21.04
CA ARG A 43 -0.63 -10.50 22.10
C ARG A 43 0.88 -10.70 21.88
N VAL A 44 1.31 -10.88 20.63
CA VAL A 44 2.72 -11.11 20.27
C VAL A 44 3.48 -9.78 20.16
N LEU A 45 2.79 -8.66 19.90
CA LEU A 45 3.39 -7.31 19.89
C LEU A 45 3.67 -6.80 21.30
N LEU A 46 2.86 -7.17 22.29
CA LEU A 46 3.06 -6.78 23.69
C LEU A 46 4.12 -7.62 24.42
N ASN A 47 4.57 -8.74 23.84
CA ASN A 47 5.66 -9.57 24.37
C ASN A 47 7.06 -9.12 23.91
N GLU A 48 7.15 -8.02 23.15
CA GLU A 48 8.44 -7.38 22.87
C GLU A 48 8.79 -6.52 24.10
N ASP A 49 9.94 -6.81 24.73
CA ASP A 49 10.38 -6.24 26.03
C ASP A 49 10.17 -4.73 26.14
N GLN A 50 10.42 -3.99 25.06
CA GLN A 50 10.25 -2.54 25.00
C GLN A 50 8.78 -2.09 25.09
N ALA A 51 7.85 -2.79 24.43
CA ALA A 51 6.43 -2.46 24.46
C ALA A 51 5.78 -2.83 25.80
N GLY A 52 6.23 -3.94 26.41
CA GLY A 52 5.83 -4.34 27.76
C GLY A 52 6.22 -3.29 28.82
N ASN A 53 7.47 -2.82 28.77
CA ASN A 53 7.97 -1.80 29.71
C ASN A 53 7.20 -0.47 29.58
N ILE A 54 6.93 -0.02 28.35
CA ILE A 54 6.18 1.22 28.10
C ILE A 54 4.72 1.10 28.55
N PHE A 55 4.10 -0.05 28.32
CA PHE A 55 2.75 -0.33 28.80
C PHE A 55 2.67 -0.24 30.33
N GLN A 56 3.61 -0.90 31.01
CA GLN A 56 3.67 -0.94 32.46
C GLN A 56 3.94 0.44 33.07
N GLU A 57 4.97 1.15 32.58
CA GLU A 57 5.29 2.51 33.04
C GLU A 57 4.09 3.46 32.85
N LYS A 58 3.38 3.34 31.72
CA LYS A 58 2.22 4.20 31.43
C LYS A 58 1.03 3.90 32.36
N LEU A 59 0.79 2.62 32.64
CA LEU A 59 -0.24 2.19 33.60
C LEU A 59 0.09 2.65 35.01
N GLU A 60 1.32 2.44 35.47
CA GLU A 60 1.76 2.87 36.79
C GLU A 60 1.69 4.39 36.94
N LYS A 61 1.97 5.15 35.88
CA LYS A 61 1.79 6.61 35.90
C LYS A 61 0.32 7.04 35.99
N GLN A 62 -0.60 6.30 35.38
CA GLN A 62 -2.03 6.64 35.35
C GLN A 62 -2.78 6.14 36.60
N LEU A 63 -2.38 4.98 37.13
CA LEU A 63 -3.09 4.29 38.22
C LEU A 63 -2.27 4.15 39.51
N GLY A 64 -0.98 4.49 39.52
CA GLY A 64 -0.08 4.28 40.66
C GLY A 64 -0.42 5.07 41.93
N SER A 65 -1.30 6.07 41.83
CA SER A 65 -1.87 6.80 42.97
C SER A 65 -3.40 6.80 42.97
N TYR A 66 -4.04 5.88 42.24
CA TYR A 66 -5.49 5.87 42.09
C TYR A 66 -6.16 5.33 43.36
N VAL A 67 -6.75 6.25 44.12
CA VAL A 67 -7.66 5.94 45.23
C VAL A 67 -9.06 6.31 44.76
N SER A 68 -9.91 5.31 44.56
CA SER A 68 -11.28 5.56 44.11
C SER A 68 -12.20 5.77 45.33
N ASP A 69 -12.61 7.02 45.55
CA ASP A 69 -13.73 7.37 46.42
C ASP A 69 -15.07 7.43 45.64
N ALA A 70 -15.07 7.00 44.37
CA ALA A 70 -16.20 7.12 43.45
C ALA A 70 -17.01 5.81 43.32
N HIS A 71 -18.24 5.95 42.81
CA HIS A 71 -19.15 4.84 42.50
C HIS A 71 -18.44 3.78 41.63
N PRO A 72 -18.62 2.47 41.90
CA PRO A 72 -17.84 1.38 41.28
C PRO A 72 -17.80 1.42 39.74
N GLU A 73 -18.90 1.83 39.10
CA GLU A 73 -18.99 1.97 37.65
C GLU A 73 -18.10 3.08 37.08
N ALA A 74 -17.96 4.21 37.78
CA ALA A 74 -17.06 5.28 37.38
C ALA A 74 -15.60 4.83 37.50
N ALA A 75 -15.28 4.12 38.58
CA ALA A 75 -13.96 3.55 38.80
C ALA A 75 -13.54 2.55 37.71
N LEU A 76 -14.48 1.72 37.26
CA LEU A 76 -14.25 0.76 36.18
C LEU A 76 -14.03 1.43 34.82
N ASN A 77 -14.74 2.54 34.56
CA ASN A 77 -14.52 3.32 33.34
C ASN A 77 -13.15 4.02 33.34
N ASP A 78 -12.73 4.58 34.48
CA ASP A 78 -11.39 5.18 34.62
C ASP A 78 -10.27 4.16 34.36
N ILE A 79 -10.42 2.95 34.92
CA ILE A 79 -9.47 1.84 34.70
C ILE A 79 -9.46 1.44 33.22
N ARG A 80 -10.64 1.33 32.59
CA ARG A 80 -10.76 1.01 31.16
C ARG A 80 -10.03 2.04 30.30
N GLU A 81 -10.26 3.32 30.52
CA GLU A 81 -9.61 4.42 29.76
C GLU A 81 -8.09 4.43 29.98
N ALA A 82 -7.62 4.20 31.21
CA ALA A 82 -6.20 4.12 31.52
C ALA A 82 -5.53 2.93 30.79
N VAL A 83 -6.19 1.77 30.76
CA VAL A 83 -5.72 0.59 30.02
C VAL A 83 -5.71 0.85 28.52
N GLU A 84 -6.78 1.42 27.96
CA GLU A 84 -6.85 1.76 26.53
C GLU A 84 -5.73 2.74 26.12
N THR A 85 -5.50 3.76 26.94
CA THR A 85 -4.42 4.74 26.75
C THR A 85 -3.03 4.10 26.79
N ALA A 86 -2.80 3.19 27.74
CA ALA A 86 -1.54 2.47 27.88
C ALA A 86 -1.31 1.52 26.69
N VAL A 87 -2.34 0.80 26.23
CA VAL A 87 -2.28 -0.08 25.05
C VAL A 87 -1.97 0.73 23.80
N ILE A 88 -2.64 1.88 23.57
CA ILE A 88 -2.34 2.75 22.44
C ILE A 88 -0.88 3.21 22.49
N SER A 89 -0.42 3.69 23.64
CA SER A 89 0.96 4.14 23.84
C SER A 89 1.98 3.04 23.53
N ALA A 90 1.78 1.83 24.04
CA ALA A 90 2.67 0.69 23.79
C ALA A 90 2.61 0.20 22.33
N SER A 91 1.44 0.28 21.69
CA SER A 91 1.26 -0.17 20.31
C SER A 91 1.96 0.71 19.26
N THR A 92 2.15 2.01 19.55
CA THR A 92 2.86 2.94 18.63
C THR A 92 4.34 2.60 18.44
N VAL A 93 4.95 1.92 19.42
CA VAL A 93 6.37 1.51 19.41
C VAL A 93 6.65 0.48 18.31
N ASN A 94 5.72 -0.46 18.12
CA ASN A 94 5.85 -1.55 17.14
C ASN A 94 5.14 -1.24 15.82
N HIS A 95 4.21 -0.28 15.85
CA HIS A 95 3.66 0.33 14.67
C HIS A 95 4.58 1.47 14.18
N LYS A 96 5.76 1.10 13.64
CA LYS A 96 6.21 1.76 12.41
C LYS A 96 5.23 1.37 11.29
N VAL A 97 3.96 1.78 11.41
CA VAL A 97 3.12 1.98 10.23
C VAL A 97 4.00 2.85 9.38
N ARG A 98 4.45 2.29 8.26
CA ARG A 98 5.20 3.02 7.25
C ARG A 98 4.20 4.05 6.76
N GLU A 99 4.13 5.16 7.50
CA GLU A 99 3.21 6.24 7.27
C GLU A 99 3.47 6.57 5.82
N LYS A 100 2.46 6.32 5.00
CA LYS A 100 2.57 6.58 3.58
C LYS A 100 2.53 8.09 3.53
N HIS A 101 3.69 8.73 3.69
CA HIS A 101 3.96 10.17 3.73
C HIS A 101 3.31 10.99 2.61
N TRP A 102 2.69 10.32 1.64
CA TRP A 102 1.95 10.91 0.54
C TRP A 102 0.44 10.99 0.77
N ILE A 103 -0.11 10.31 1.79
CA ILE A 103 -1.54 10.36 2.13
C ILE A 103 -1.80 11.65 2.90
N SER A 104 -2.75 12.45 2.41
CA SER A 104 -3.11 13.73 3.03
C SER A 104 -3.95 13.56 4.30
N ALA A 105 -3.91 14.57 5.17
CA ALA A 105 -4.82 14.66 6.31
C ALA A 105 -6.30 14.68 5.88
N ALA A 106 -6.60 15.20 4.68
CA ALA A 106 -7.94 15.20 4.12
C ALA A 106 -8.47 13.78 3.88
N TYR A 107 -7.64 12.86 3.37
CA TYR A 107 -8.02 11.46 3.25
C TYR A 107 -8.30 10.82 4.61
N THR A 108 -7.46 11.08 5.61
CA THR A 108 -7.64 10.57 6.98
C THR A 108 -8.96 11.04 7.57
N ALA A 109 -9.29 12.32 7.44
CA ALA A 109 -10.57 12.87 7.89
C ALA A 109 -11.78 12.20 7.22
N LEU A 110 -11.69 11.85 5.94
CA LEU A 110 -12.74 11.10 5.24
C LEU A 110 -12.87 9.65 5.74
N VAL A 111 -11.75 9.01 6.13
CA VAL A 111 -11.77 7.67 6.74
C VAL A 111 -12.43 7.72 8.11
N ASP A 112 -12.14 8.74 8.91
CA ASP A 112 -12.75 8.91 10.22
C ASP A 112 -14.24 9.22 10.12
N ALA A 113 -14.64 10.09 9.19
CA ALA A 113 -16.05 10.34 8.88
C ALA A 113 -16.79 9.06 8.48
N ARG A 114 -16.14 8.15 7.75
CA ARG A 114 -16.74 6.86 7.36
C ARG A 114 -17.07 5.98 8.55
N LYS A 115 -16.24 6.01 9.60
CA LYS A 115 -16.45 5.21 10.82
C LYS A 115 -17.68 5.67 11.62
N LEU A 116 -18.09 6.92 11.43
CA LEU A 116 -19.24 7.51 12.14
C LEU A 116 -20.57 7.17 11.46
N ILE A 117 -20.58 6.62 10.24
CA ILE A 117 -21.83 6.32 9.54
C ILE A 117 -22.44 5.02 10.10
N PRO A 118 -23.71 5.04 10.57
CA PRO A 118 -24.37 3.86 11.12
C PRO A 118 -24.57 2.73 10.11
N SER A 119 -24.80 1.54 10.64
CA SER A 119 -25.19 0.37 9.85
C SER A 119 -26.70 0.42 9.60
N GLY A 120 -27.08 0.77 8.38
CA GLY A 120 -28.48 0.86 7.95
C GLY A 120 -28.55 1.15 6.45
N SER A 121 -29.58 0.65 5.76
CA SER A 121 -29.73 0.85 4.32
C SER A 121 -30.01 2.31 3.95
N GLU A 122 -30.63 3.06 4.86
CA GLU A 122 -30.86 4.50 4.76
C GLU A 122 -29.57 5.29 4.59
N HIS A 123 -28.45 4.78 5.10
CA HIS A 123 -27.11 5.40 4.99
C HIS A 123 -26.27 4.83 3.82
N ASN A 124 -26.84 3.98 2.96
CA ASN A 124 -26.09 3.39 1.84
C ASN A 124 -25.57 4.46 0.87
N GLU A 125 -26.39 5.46 0.56
CA GLU A 125 -26.06 6.52 -0.39
C GLU A 125 -24.93 7.40 0.16
N GLU A 126 -25.00 7.79 1.44
CA GLU A 126 -23.95 8.54 2.13
C GLU A 126 -22.62 7.78 2.15
N ARG A 127 -22.66 6.47 2.45
CA ARG A 127 -21.47 5.61 2.38
C ARG A 127 -20.90 5.54 0.97
N SER A 128 -21.76 5.43 -0.05
CA SER A 128 -21.36 5.38 -1.46
C SER A 128 -20.66 6.68 -1.90
N GLN A 129 -21.28 7.83 -1.63
CA GLN A 129 -20.71 9.14 -1.94
C GLN A 129 -19.38 9.38 -1.22
N LEU A 130 -19.30 9.01 0.06
CA LEU A 130 -18.06 9.11 0.82
C LEU A 130 -16.97 8.21 0.23
N MET A 131 -17.32 7.00 -0.22
CA MET A 131 -16.39 6.10 -0.91
C MET A 131 -15.83 6.70 -2.20
N TYR A 132 -16.67 7.35 -3.01
CA TYR A 132 -16.18 8.06 -4.20
C TYR A 132 -15.22 9.19 -3.86
N ARG A 133 -15.54 9.99 -2.82
CA ARG A 133 -14.65 11.05 -2.33
C ARG A 133 -13.32 10.51 -1.83
N LEU A 134 -13.34 9.41 -1.07
CA LEU A 134 -12.15 8.72 -0.58
C LEU A 134 -11.25 8.26 -1.73
N ILE A 135 -11.83 7.57 -2.71
CA ILE A 135 -11.09 7.09 -3.88
C ILE A 135 -10.48 8.26 -4.65
N ARG A 136 -11.26 9.33 -4.85
CA ARG A 136 -10.79 10.54 -5.55
C ARG A 136 -9.65 11.23 -4.80
N SER A 137 -9.79 11.44 -3.49
CA SER A 137 -8.74 12.03 -2.65
C SER A 137 -7.45 11.21 -2.74
N LEU A 138 -7.55 9.89 -2.63
CA LEU A 138 -6.39 9.01 -2.68
C LEU A 138 -5.69 9.04 -4.06
N ARG A 139 -6.45 9.14 -5.15
CA ARG A 139 -5.88 9.33 -6.50
C ARG A 139 -5.15 10.65 -6.61
N ASN A 140 -5.76 11.74 -6.14
CA ASN A 140 -5.15 13.06 -6.16
C ASN A 140 -3.86 13.10 -5.33
N ASP A 141 -3.89 12.56 -4.11
CA ASP A 141 -2.71 12.47 -3.23
C ASP A 141 -1.57 11.68 -3.91
N ARG A 142 -1.92 10.57 -4.58
CA ARG A 142 -0.96 9.74 -5.31
C ARG A 142 -0.35 10.49 -6.49
N GLU A 143 -1.17 11.20 -7.25
CA GLU A 143 -0.76 12.00 -8.40
C GLU A 143 0.16 13.15 -7.96
N GLN A 144 -0.23 13.91 -6.93
CA GLN A 144 0.59 14.99 -6.37
C GLN A 144 1.95 14.48 -5.90
N TRP A 145 1.99 13.33 -5.26
CA TRP A 145 3.25 12.71 -4.86
C TRP A 145 4.14 12.35 -6.05
N TRP A 146 3.56 11.80 -7.12
CA TRP A 146 4.31 11.51 -8.35
C TRP A 146 4.84 12.77 -9.03
N ILE A 147 4.04 13.83 -9.10
CA ILE A 147 4.46 15.13 -9.62
C ILE A 147 5.62 15.70 -8.79
N ALA A 148 5.51 15.64 -7.45
CA ALA A 148 6.57 16.10 -6.57
C ALA A 148 7.86 15.30 -6.75
N LYS A 149 7.77 13.98 -6.89
CA LYS A 149 8.93 13.11 -7.15
C LYS A 149 9.57 13.39 -8.51
N ALA A 150 8.77 13.64 -9.55
CA ALA A 150 9.29 14.01 -10.87
C ALA A 150 10.06 15.34 -10.81
N ARG A 151 9.50 16.35 -10.13
CA ARG A 151 10.19 17.64 -9.91
C ARG A 151 11.49 17.47 -9.11
N GLU A 152 11.50 16.61 -8.09
CA GLU A 152 12.72 16.30 -7.34
C GLU A 152 13.80 15.69 -8.24
N MET A 153 13.43 14.81 -9.18
CA MET A 153 14.34 14.26 -10.18
C MET A 153 14.86 15.32 -11.15
N GLU A 154 13.98 16.16 -11.69
CA GLU A 154 14.34 17.26 -12.60
C GLU A 154 15.34 18.22 -11.95
N GLN A 155 15.10 18.61 -10.69
CA GLN A 155 16.02 19.44 -9.92
C GLN A 155 17.38 18.77 -9.74
N ALA A 156 17.40 17.48 -9.39
CA ALA A 156 18.64 16.73 -9.22
C ALA A 156 19.46 16.66 -10.52
N VAL A 157 18.78 16.52 -11.67
CA VAL A 157 19.42 16.56 -13.00
C VAL A 157 19.97 17.96 -13.30
N ALA A 158 19.19 19.02 -13.05
CA ALA A 158 19.59 20.40 -13.31
C ALA A 158 20.88 20.80 -12.56
N ILE A 159 21.09 20.28 -11.36
CA ILE A 159 22.30 20.52 -10.55
C ILE A 159 23.38 19.43 -10.72
N SER A 160 23.21 18.49 -11.66
CA SER A 160 24.11 17.34 -11.89
C SER A 160 24.35 16.47 -10.63
N ASN A 161 23.39 16.41 -9.71
CA ASN A 161 23.46 15.60 -8.49
C ASN A 161 22.93 14.19 -8.73
N SER A 162 23.78 13.36 -9.33
CA SER A 162 23.49 11.96 -9.64
C SER A 162 23.10 11.15 -8.39
N ARG A 163 23.74 11.40 -7.24
CA ARG A 163 23.44 10.70 -5.98
C ARG A 163 22.00 10.92 -5.53
N GLN A 164 21.51 12.17 -5.61
CA GLN A 164 20.13 12.49 -5.29
C GLN A 164 19.16 11.85 -6.29
N LEU A 165 19.45 11.94 -7.59
CA LEU A 165 18.63 11.30 -8.63
C LEU A 165 18.44 9.80 -8.37
N PHE A 166 19.54 9.06 -8.14
CA PHE A 166 19.47 7.62 -7.87
C PHE A 166 18.76 7.28 -6.55
N ARG A 167 18.82 8.16 -5.54
CA ARG A 167 18.03 7.99 -4.31
C ARG A 167 16.54 8.06 -4.61
N VAL A 168 16.08 9.09 -5.34
CA VAL A 168 14.67 9.25 -5.70
C VAL A 168 14.19 8.08 -6.56
N VAL A 169 14.99 7.63 -7.53
CA VAL A 169 14.68 6.44 -8.36
C VAL A 169 14.50 5.18 -7.51
N ARG A 170 15.30 4.99 -6.46
CA ARG A 170 15.13 3.86 -5.53
C ARG A 170 13.88 3.99 -4.67
N GLU A 171 13.49 5.20 -4.29
CA GLU A 171 12.28 5.47 -3.51
C GLU A 171 11.00 5.26 -4.33
N THR A 172 11.03 5.63 -5.61
CA THR A 172 9.91 5.46 -6.56
C THR A 172 9.88 4.09 -7.22
N GLY A 173 11.02 3.39 -7.23
CA GLY A 173 11.16 2.06 -7.79
C GLY A 173 10.16 1.07 -7.20
N ILE A 174 9.58 0.24 -8.05
CA ILE A 174 8.69 -0.85 -7.65
C ILE A 174 9.48 -1.79 -6.76
N ARG A 175 9.17 -1.81 -5.45
CA ARG A 175 9.87 -2.62 -4.43
C ARG A 175 9.66 -4.14 -4.55
N ASN A 176 9.14 -4.61 -5.68
CA ASN A 176 8.95 -6.00 -6.07
C ASN A 176 9.17 -6.11 -7.58
N PRO A 177 10.38 -6.45 -8.05
CA PRO A 177 10.58 -6.85 -9.42
C PRO A 177 10.16 -8.31 -9.51
N THR A 178 8.86 -8.61 -9.34
CA THR A 178 8.35 -9.77 -10.07
C THR A 178 8.32 -9.31 -11.51
N VAL A 179 9.50 -9.33 -12.14
CA VAL A 179 9.70 -9.06 -13.55
C VAL A 179 8.65 -9.90 -14.25
N SER A 180 7.73 -9.27 -14.97
CA SER A 180 6.88 -9.99 -15.90
C SER A 180 7.84 -10.66 -16.90
N GLU A 181 8.14 -11.93 -16.67
CA GLU A 181 9.18 -12.67 -17.41
C GLU A 181 8.83 -12.89 -18.88
N THR A 182 7.63 -12.51 -19.28
CA THR A 182 7.06 -12.78 -20.59
C THR A 182 7.42 -11.67 -21.57
N VAL A 183 8.62 -11.75 -22.14
CA VAL A 183 8.99 -11.00 -23.36
C VAL A 183 8.50 -11.82 -24.55
N SER A 184 7.59 -11.26 -25.35
CA SER A 184 7.13 -11.86 -26.59
C SER A 184 8.01 -11.45 -27.77
N VAL A 185 8.21 -12.37 -28.71
CA VAL A 185 8.75 -12.07 -30.04
C VAL A 185 7.75 -11.16 -30.79
N LYS A 186 8.20 -10.39 -31.79
CA LYS A 186 7.32 -9.59 -32.69
C LYS A 186 6.17 -10.40 -33.30
N ASP A 187 6.35 -11.73 -33.42
CA ASP A 187 5.36 -12.67 -33.98
C ASP A 187 4.45 -13.31 -32.89
N GLY A 188 4.47 -12.81 -31.66
CA GLY A 188 3.58 -13.24 -30.58
C GLY A 188 4.02 -14.48 -29.79
N HIS A 189 5.09 -15.18 -30.19
CA HIS A 189 5.61 -16.32 -29.44
C HIS A 189 6.32 -15.90 -28.15
N ILE A 190 6.02 -16.59 -27.04
CA ILE A 190 6.58 -16.32 -25.71
C ILE A 190 8.00 -16.90 -25.62
N MET A 191 8.96 -16.09 -25.18
CA MET A 191 10.35 -16.51 -25.01
C MET A 191 10.60 -17.04 -23.60
N HIS A 192 10.81 -18.35 -23.49
CA HIS A 192 11.00 -19.02 -22.19
C HIS A 192 12.46 -19.08 -21.72
N SER A 193 13.45 -18.92 -22.60
CA SER A 193 14.87 -18.98 -22.22
C SER A 193 15.43 -17.61 -21.80
N GLN A 194 16.18 -17.58 -20.69
CA GLN A 194 16.77 -16.36 -20.16
C GLN A 194 17.84 -15.75 -21.08
N SER A 195 18.68 -16.57 -21.69
CA SER A 195 19.71 -16.13 -22.64
C SER A 195 19.10 -15.38 -23.83
N ARG A 196 18.10 -15.96 -24.49
CA ARG A 196 17.44 -15.28 -25.61
C ARG A 196 16.69 -14.01 -25.19
N ARG A 197 16.16 -13.93 -23.96
CA ARG A 197 15.55 -12.68 -23.45
C ARG A 197 16.59 -11.56 -23.35
N LEU A 198 17.80 -11.87 -22.87
CA LEU A 198 18.90 -10.90 -22.79
C LEU A 198 19.37 -10.46 -24.18
N ASP A 199 19.51 -11.40 -25.12
CA ASP A 199 19.89 -11.08 -26.50
C ASP A 199 18.87 -10.14 -27.16
N ARG A 200 17.57 -10.36 -26.92
CA ARG A 200 16.50 -9.48 -27.44
C ARG A 200 16.48 -8.11 -26.79
N TRP A 201 16.76 -8.02 -25.49
CA TRP A 201 16.96 -6.72 -24.86
C TRP A 201 18.14 -5.98 -25.49
N ALA A 202 19.25 -6.67 -25.75
CA ALA A 202 20.41 -6.08 -26.42
C ALA A 202 20.10 -5.61 -27.86
N GLU A 203 19.34 -6.39 -28.64
CA GLU A 203 18.83 -5.97 -29.95
C GLU A 203 17.93 -4.72 -29.86
N HIS A 204 16.94 -4.73 -28.97
CA HIS A 204 16.03 -3.60 -28.79
C HIS A 204 16.76 -2.31 -28.43
N PHE A 205 17.73 -2.38 -27.52
CA PHE A 205 18.54 -1.22 -27.16
C PHE A 205 19.46 -0.79 -28.30
N ARG A 206 20.08 -1.72 -29.05
CA ARG A 206 20.85 -1.36 -30.25
C ARG A 206 19.99 -0.60 -31.25
N ASP A 207 18.79 -1.11 -31.55
CA ASP A 207 17.85 -0.48 -32.49
C ASP A 207 17.41 0.92 -32.02
N GLN A 208 17.18 1.12 -30.72
CA GLN A 208 16.83 2.42 -30.14
C GLN A 208 18.01 3.42 -30.13
N PHE A 209 19.25 2.93 -30.01
CA PHE A 209 20.46 3.76 -29.93
C PHE A 209 21.25 3.85 -31.24
N ASN A 210 20.70 3.37 -32.36
CA ASN A 210 21.24 3.59 -33.69
C ASN A 210 21.00 5.05 -34.14
N TRP A 211 21.71 5.99 -33.51
CA TRP A 211 21.86 7.34 -34.04
C TRP A 211 22.76 7.27 -35.29
N PRO A 212 22.42 7.90 -36.42
CA PRO A 212 23.35 7.99 -37.54
C PRO A 212 24.62 8.67 -37.01
N SER A 213 25.75 7.98 -37.10
CA SER A 213 27.05 8.55 -36.72
C SER A 213 27.17 9.90 -37.43
N ALA A 214 27.30 10.97 -36.66
CA ALA A 214 27.52 12.29 -37.23
C ALA A 214 28.81 12.18 -38.05
N THR A 215 28.68 12.18 -39.38
CA THR A 215 29.80 12.31 -40.29
C THR A 215 30.39 13.69 -40.01
N LEU A 216 31.38 13.75 -39.12
CA LEU A 216 32.18 14.95 -38.91
C LEU A 216 33.02 15.17 -40.17
N GLN A 217 32.40 15.78 -41.19
CA GLN A 217 33.15 16.47 -42.22
C GLN A 217 33.69 17.75 -41.57
N PHE A 218 34.92 17.68 -41.07
CA PHE A 218 35.64 18.89 -40.71
C PHE A 218 35.92 19.67 -41.99
N PRO A 219 35.57 20.97 -42.08
CA PRO A 219 36.00 21.79 -43.19
C PRO A 219 37.53 21.86 -43.17
N THR A 220 38.16 21.49 -44.28
CA THR A 220 39.60 21.71 -44.47
C THR A 220 39.83 23.21 -44.54
N ILE A 221 40.46 23.76 -43.50
CA ILE A 221 40.87 25.16 -43.47
C ILE A 221 42.07 25.29 -44.41
N SER A 222 41.87 25.98 -45.54
CA SER A 222 42.97 26.37 -46.44
C SER A 222 43.86 27.39 -45.74
N SER A 223 45.17 27.17 -45.76
CA SER A 223 46.17 28.12 -45.28
C SER A 223 46.22 29.36 -46.21
N PRO A 224 46.52 30.56 -45.68
CA PRO A 224 46.65 31.76 -46.50
C PRO A 224 48.00 31.80 -47.23
N PRO A 225 48.09 32.45 -48.41
CA PRO A 225 49.35 32.59 -49.15
C PRO A 225 50.26 33.65 -48.53
N GLU A 226 51.58 33.47 -48.71
CA GLU A 226 52.64 34.43 -48.38
C GLU A 226 52.54 35.74 -49.19
#